data_AF-Q2UUE7-F1
#
_entry.id   AF-Q2UUE7-F1
#
_cell.length_a   1.000
_cell.length_b   1.000
_cell.length_c   1.000
_cell.angle_alpha   90.00
_cell.angle_beta   90.00
_cell.angle_gamma   90.00
#
_symmetry.space_group_name_H-M   'P 1'
#
loop_
_entity.id
_entity.type
_entity.pdbx_description
1 polymer ?
#
loop_
_entity_poly.entity_id
_entity_poly.type
_entity_poly.pdbx_seq_one_letter_code
_entity_poly.pdbx_strand_id
1 'polypeptide(L)'
;MFNEKVPGHFFQLKGDLAEILEQYHRRAIALVERRSVTKESKDMLDKALSICCKSMGEQLGSLEQSMISKQKEINRMFAETIRTKLMPTYEECAEQKGESLQFLSHKGVINGKKSSLSLFLSPTIHRILSSDLIPQVLAPSPVRNLMTQEGARNSVNMLQTSARRVTKGLTSLLESTGADIEALIDTTVDQVSRDYRIAIIDPRVRKLSQQQIELKNKITNIIQTAETEVHLDQHLGLSNHQELSAEILKHEGVANIKEENMQA
;
A
#
# COMPACT_ATOMS: atom_id res chain seq x y z
N MET A 1 -22.20 5.79 -6.50
CA MET A 1 -21.70 4.49 -5.99
C MET A 1 -20.17 4.34 -6.06
N PHE A 2 -19.52 4.24 -7.23
CA PHE A 2 -18.05 4.05 -7.28
C PHE A 2 -17.27 5.32 -6.91
N ASN A 3 -17.71 6.48 -7.42
CA ASN A 3 -17.13 7.80 -7.09
C ASN A 3 -17.28 8.18 -5.61
N GLU A 4 -18.11 7.49 -4.84
CA GLU A 4 -18.31 7.74 -3.40
C GLU A 4 -17.59 6.69 -2.56
N LYS A 5 -17.62 5.42 -2.99
CA LYS A 5 -17.01 4.31 -2.24
C LYS A 5 -15.50 4.30 -2.32
N VAL A 6 -14.91 4.60 -3.47
CA VAL A 6 -13.44 4.58 -3.64
C VAL A 6 -12.74 5.57 -2.71
N PRO A 7 -13.12 6.86 -2.66
CA PRO A 7 -12.55 7.79 -1.69
C PRO A 7 -12.69 7.32 -0.24
N GLY A 8 -13.86 6.76 0.12
CA GLY A 8 -14.09 6.22 1.46
C GLY A 8 -13.16 5.08 1.83
N HIS A 9 -12.93 4.13 0.93
CA HIS A 9 -12.01 3.01 1.17
C HIS A 9 -10.54 3.46 1.23
N PHE A 10 -10.12 4.42 0.39
CA PHE A 10 -8.77 4.98 0.47
C PHE A 10 -8.55 5.77 1.76
N PHE A 11 -9.55 6.54 2.19
CA PHE A 11 -9.51 7.25 3.46
C PHE A 11 -9.36 6.29 4.64
N GLN A 12 -10.14 5.21 4.65
CA GLN A 12 -10.05 4.18 5.68
C GLN A 12 -8.70 3.47 5.65
N LEU A 13 -8.23 3.02 4.49
CA LEU A 13 -6.94 2.35 4.33
C LEU A 13 -5.78 3.23 4.84
N LYS A 14 -5.81 4.53 4.52
CA LYS A 14 -4.81 5.49 5.01
C LYS A 14 -4.81 5.58 6.54
N GLY A 15 -5.98 5.61 7.16
CA GLY A 15 -6.13 5.60 8.62
C GLY A 15 -5.60 4.31 9.24
N ASP A 16 -6.03 3.17 8.71
CA ASP A 16 -5.65 1.85 9.21
C ASP A 16 -4.12 1.63 9.14
N LEU A 17 -3.50 1.98 8.00
CA LEU A 17 -2.05 1.85 7.83
C LEU A 17 -1.26 2.78 8.76
N ALA A 18 -1.71 4.03 8.93
CA ALA A 18 -1.09 4.95 9.88
C ALA A 18 -1.18 4.42 11.31
N GLU A 19 -2.34 3.91 11.71
CA GLU A 19 -2.55 3.34 13.04
C GLU A 19 -1.64 2.11 13.28
N ILE A 20 -1.56 1.21 12.30
CA ILE A 20 -0.70 0.02 12.39
C ILE A 20 0.77 0.44 12.58
N LEU A 21 1.25 1.41 11.81
CA LEU A 21 2.62 1.91 11.93
C LEU A 21 2.86 2.57 13.31
N GLU A 22 1.91 3.35 13.81
CA GLU A 22 2.00 3.93 15.16
C GLU A 22 1.97 2.88 16.26
N GLN A 23 1.15 1.83 16.12
CA GLN A 23 1.12 0.72 17.07
C GLN A 23 2.43 -0.07 17.06
N TYR A 24 2.96 -0.37 15.86
CA TYR A 24 4.27 -0.98 15.70
C TYR A 24 5.33 -0.13 16.38
N HIS A 25 5.35 1.17 16.09
CA HIS A 25 6.32 2.10 16.65
C HIS A 25 6.28 2.11 18.17
N ARG A 26 5.10 2.29 18.78
CA ARG A 26 4.93 2.30 20.24
C ARG A 26 5.42 1.00 20.87
N ARG A 27 5.09 -0.15 20.27
CA ARG A 27 5.55 -1.47 20.76
C ARG A 27 7.06 -1.62 20.65
N ALA A 28 7.62 -1.26 19.51
CA ALA A 28 9.05 -1.35 19.25
C ALA A 28 9.85 -0.46 20.23
N ILE A 29 9.39 0.77 20.48
CA ILE A 29 10.01 1.64 21.49
C ILE A 29 9.85 1.06 22.89
N ALA A 30 8.65 0.63 23.31
CA ALA A 30 8.41 0.08 24.65
C ALA A 30 9.26 -1.17 24.98
N LEU A 31 9.50 -2.04 23.98
CA LEU A 31 10.38 -3.21 24.14
C LEU A 31 11.84 -2.81 24.43
N VAL A 32 12.25 -1.66 23.92
CA VAL A 32 13.64 -1.22 23.92
C VAL A 32 13.90 -0.21 25.05
N GLU A 33 12.89 0.55 25.47
CA GLU A 33 12.88 1.48 26.61
C GLU A 33 13.28 0.82 27.94
N ARG A 34 13.04 -0.48 28.13
CA ARG A 34 13.53 -1.22 29.31
C ARG A 34 15.06 -1.42 29.34
N ARG A 35 15.76 -1.21 28.23
CA ARG A 35 17.19 -1.59 28.06
C ARG A 35 18.00 -0.60 27.20
N SER A 36 17.92 0.71 27.44
CA SER A 36 18.78 1.75 26.82
C SER A 36 18.51 2.12 25.35
N VAL A 37 17.39 2.80 25.06
CA VAL A 37 17.27 3.69 23.88
C VAL A 37 17.77 5.07 24.29
N THR A 38 18.63 5.70 23.48
CA THR A 38 18.98 7.11 23.71
C THR A 38 17.82 8.00 23.28
N LYS A 39 17.61 9.14 23.95
CA LYS A 39 16.57 10.10 23.55
C LYS A 39 16.70 10.49 22.07
N GLU A 40 17.93 10.62 21.58
CA GLU A 40 18.24 10.92 20.17
C GLU A 40 17.71 9.85 19.19
N SER A 41 17.93 8.56 19.49
CA SER A 41 17.41 7.47 18.63
C SER A 41 15.89 7.44 18.61
N LYS A 42 15.23 7.78 19.73
CA LYS A 42 13.77 7.89 19.79
C LYS A 42 13.27 9.06 18.94
N ASP A 43 13.84 10.25 19.15
CA ASP A 43 13.47 11.45 18.39
C ASP A 43 13.69 11.26 16.87
N MET A 44 14.72 10.50 16.48
CA MET A 44 14.98 10.13 15.09
C MET A 44 13.89 9.20 14.54
N LEU A 45 13.50 8.17 15.29
CA LEU A 45 12.44 7.24 14.87
C LEU A 45 11.07 7.89 14.81
N ASP A 46 10.76 8.81 15.74
CA ASP A 46 9.51 9.58 15.73
C ASP A 46 9.41 10.44 14.45
N LYS A 47 10.52 11.10 14.07
CA LYS A 47 10.60 11.87 12.82
C LYS A 47 10.49 10.97 11.59
N ALA A 48 11.21 9.85 11.58
CA ALA A 48 11.18 8.90 10.46
C ALA A 48 9.76 8.35 10.25
N LEU A 49 9.07 7.97 11.33
CA LEU A 49 7.67 7.54 11.30
C LEU A 49 6.76 8.64 10.73
N SER A 50 6.90 9.88 11.23
CA SER A 50 6.10 11.02 10.76
C SER A 50 6.27 11.26 9.25
N ILE A 51 7.51 11.22 8.77
CA ILE A 51 7.83 11.35 7.33
C ILE A 51 7.23 10.18 6.55
N CYS A 52 7.37 8.96 7.05
CA CYS A 52 6.86 7.74 6.43
C CYS A 52 5.33 7.78 6.29
N CYS A 53 4.60 8.05 7.38
CA CYS A 53 3.14 8.18 7.37
C CYS A 53 2.66 9.29 6.42
N LYS A 54 3.37 10.42 6.38
CA LYS A 54 3.05 11.51 5.46
C LYS A 54 3.25 11.10 4.00
N SER A 55 4.41 10.51 3.68
CA SER A 55 4.75 10.08 2.32
C SER A 55 3.78 9.01 1.81
N MET A 56 3.48 7.99 2.63
CA MET A 56 2.49 6.96 2.31
C MET A 56 1.10 7.60 2.10
N GLY A 57 0.72 8.55 2.95
CA GLY A 57 -0.55 9.26 2.83
C GLY A 57 -0.68 10.13 1.57
N GLU A 58 0.43 10.66 1.05
CA GLU A 58 0.49 11.41 -0.22
C GLU A 58 0.42 10.44 -1.42
N GLN A 59 1.14 9.32 -1.37
CA GLN A 59 1.14 8.32 -2.44
C GLN A 59 -0.23 7.64 -2.59
N LEU A 60 -0.88 7.28 -1.48
CA LEU A 60 -2.27 6.79 -1.50
C LEU A 60 -3.23 7.83 -2.08
N GLY A 61 -3.07 9.11 -1.75
CA GLY A 61 -3.88 10.19 -2.32
C GLY A 61 -3.67 10.33 -3.83
N SER A 62 -2.44 10.20 -4.31
CA SER A 62 -2.13 10.19 -5.74
C SER A 62 -2.78 8.98 -6.46
N LEU A 63 -2.72 7.81 -5.84
CA LEU A 63 -3.30 6.58 -6.38
C LEU A 63 -4.83 6.66 -6.45
N GLU A 64 -5.48 7.22 -5.42
CA GLU A 64 -6.91 7.50 -5.41
C GLU A 64 -7.31 8.39 -6.61
N GLN A 65 -6.61 9.50 -6.83
CA GLN A 65 -6.90 10.41 -7.95
C GLN A 65 -6.67 9.76 -9.31
N SER A 66 -5.63 8.93 -9.43
CA SER A 66 -5.35 8.14 -10.63
C SER A 66 -6.49 7.15 -10.91
N MET A 67 -6.96 6.44 -9.89
CA MET A 67 -8.06 5.48 -10.00
C MET A 67 -9.37 6.17 -10.43
N ILE A 68 -9.73 7.29 -9.81
CA ILE A 68 -10.91 8.08 -10.17
C ILE A 68 -10.82 8.56 -11.63
N SER A 69 -9.65 9.04 -12.05
CA SER A 69 -9.43 9.55 -13.40
C SER A 69 -9.53 8.45 -14.45
N LYS A 70 -8.87 7.31 -14.24
CA LYS A 70 -8.94 6.14 -15.14
C LYS A 70 -10.36 5.57 -15.22
N GLN A 71 -11.08 5.56 -14.10
CA GLN A 71 -12.47 5.11 -14.11
C GLN A 71 -13.39 6.04 -14.90
N LYS A 72 -13.24 7.37 -14.75
CA LYS A 72 -13.96 8.36 -15.58
C LYS A 72 -13.66 8.14 -17.07
N GLU A 73 -12.42 7.84 -17.40
CA GLU A 73 -12.02 7.55 -18.78
C GLU A 73 -12.70 6.28 -19.33
N ILE A 74 -12.73 5.20 -18.56
CA ILE A 74 -13.45 3.97 -18.93
C ILE A 74 -14.94 4.25 -19.18
N ASN A 75 -15.56 5.04 -18.30
CA ASN A 75 -16.97 5.43 -18.46
C ASN A 75 -17.19 6.32 -19.69
N ARG A 76 -16.24 7.22 -20.01
CA ARG A 76 -16.28 8.05 -21.21
C ARG A 76 -16.20 7.18 -22.47
N MET A 77 -15.27 6.22 -22.52
CA MET A 77 -15.14 5.29 -23.64
C MET A 77 -16.41 4.45 -23.85
N PHE A 78 -17.12 4.11 -22.78
CA PHE A 78 -18.41 3.43 -22.87
C PHE A 78 -19.47 4.28 -23.57
N ALA A 79 -19.65 5.53 -23.12
CA ALA A 79 -20.59 6.46 -23.72
C ALA A 79 -20.26 6.73 -25.19
N GLU A 80 -18.97 6.87 -25.51
CA GLU A 80 -18.49 7.11 -26.86
C GLU A 80 -18.69 5.90 -27.79
N THR A 81 -18.53 4.69 -27.26
CA THR A 81 -18.81 3.44 -28.00
C THR A 81 -20.29 3.34 -28.34
N ILE A 82 -21.18 3.70 -27.41
CA ILE A 82 -22.63 3.74 -27.65
C ILE A 82 -22.97 4.80 -28.70
N ARG A 83 -22.44 6.01 -28.55
CA ARG A 83 -22.65 7.12 -29.48
C ARG A 83 -22.24 6.72 -30.90
N THR A 84 -21.02 6.22 -31.08
CA THR A 84 -20.49 5.84 -32.40
C THR A 84 -21.31 4.73 -33.06
N LYS A 85 -21.81 3.78 -32.28
CA LYS A 85 -22.62 2.67 -32.81
C LYS A 85 -24.08 3.03 -33.08
N LEU A 86 -24.64 4.02 -32.38
CA LEU A 86 -26.02 4.50 -32.62
C LEU A 86 -26.09 5.63 -33.64
N MET A 87 -25.00 6.38 -33.88
CA MET A 87 -25.00 7.53 -34.78
C MET A 87 -25.52 7.21 -36.19
N PRO A 88 -25.09 6.11 -36.86
CA PRO A 88 -25.58 5.81 -38.21
C PRO A 88 -27.09 5.59 -38.25
N THR A 89 -27.66 4.93 -37.23
CA THR A 89 -29.11 4.73 -37.12
C THR A 89 -29.85 6.05 -36.91
N TYR A 90 -29.27 6.98 -36.14
CA TYR A 90 -29.84 8.31 -35.96
C TYR A 90 -29.79 9.15 -37.24
N GLU A 91 -28.70 9.09 -38.00
CA GLU A 91 -28.51 9.77 -39.28
C GLU A 91 -29.52 9.26 -40.33
N GLU A 92 -29.64 7.94 -40.48
CA GLU A 92 -30.60 7.31 -41.41
C GLU A 92 -32.05 7.67 -41.07
N CYS A 93 -32.38 7.75 -39.77
CA CYS A 93 -33.69 8.21 -39.32
C CYS A 93 -33.95 9.70 -39.62
N ALA A 94 -32.90 10.54 -39.58
CA ALA A 94 -33.01 11.95 -39.90
C ALA A 94 -33.22 12.18 -41.41
N GLU A 95 -32.53 11.41 -42.25
CA GLU A 95 -32.66 11.45 -43.72
C GLU A 95 -34.07 11.05 -44.16
N GLN A 96 -34.63 9.95 -43.63
CA GLN A 96 -36.00 9.52 -43.95
C GLN A 96 -37.06 10.57 -43.56
N LYS A 97 -36.83 11.33 -42.48
CA LYS A 97 -37.71 12.42 -42.06
C LYS A 97 -37.62 13.64 -42.99
N GLY A 98 -36.45 13.86 -43.60
CA GLY A 98 -36.22 14.88 -44.62
C GLY A 98 -36.90 14.57 -45.96
N GLU A 99 -36.91 13.31 -46.39
CA GLU A 99 -37.60 12.87 -47.62
C GLU A 99 -39.13 12.88 -47.46
N SER A 100 -39.63 12.51 -46.28
CA SER A 100 -41.08 12.53 -45.97
C SER A 100 -41.71 13.93 -46.11
N LEU A 101 -40.92 15.00 -45.92
CA LEU A 101 -41.36 16.39 -46.11
C LEU A 101 -41.38 16.82 -47.58
N GLN A 102 -40.58 16.19 -48.46
CA GLN A 102 -40.60 16.47 -49.90
C GLN A 102 -41.83 15.85 -50.58
N PHE A 103 -42.30 14.69 -50.11
CA PHE A 103 -43.53 14.06 -50.62
C PHE A 103 -44.81 14.83 -50.26
N LEU A 104 -44.80 15.60 -49.15
CA LEU A 104 -45.90 16.50 -48.81
C LEU A 104 -45.90 17.79 -49.65
N SER A 105 -44.77 18.16 -50.27
CA SER A 105 -44.69 19.29 -51.20
C SER A 105 -45.23 18.94 -52.61
N HIS A 106 -45.26 17.66 -52.99
CA HIS A 106 -45.71 17.22 -54.32
C HIS A 106 -47.22 16.92 -54.46
N LYS A 107 -48.02 17.15 -53.41
CA LYS A 107 -49.50 17.03 -53.44
C LYS A 107 -50.21 18.33 -53.07
N GLY A 108 -49.69 19.45 -53.57
CA GLY A 108 -50.30 20.78 -53.43
C GLY A 108 -50.22 21.57 -54.73
N VAL A 109 -50.84 21.08 -55.81
CA VAL A 109 -51.26 21.96 -56.90
C VAL A 109 -52.43 22.79 -56.37
N ILE A 110 -52.15 23.94 -55.78
CA ILE A 110 -53.08 25.07 -55.78
C ILE A 110 -52.26 26.31 -56.14
N ASN A 111 -52.68 26.90 -57.27
CA ASN A 111 -52.22 28.17 -57.81
C ASN A 111 -52.12 29.28 -56.76
N GLY A 112 -51.04 30.05 -56.84
CA GLY A 112 -51.11 31.50 -56.68
C GLY A 112 -50.55 32.10 -55.38
N LYS A 113 -49.54 32.96 -55.60
CA LYS A 113 -49.06 34.07 -54.76
C LYS A 113 -48.05 33.77 -53.63
N LYS A 114 -46.80 34.08 -54.00
CA LYS A 114 -45.72 34.78 -53.26
C LYS A 114 -45.79 34.84 -51.72
N SER A 115 -44.71 34.31 -51.12
CA SER A 115 -43.85 34.91 -50.09
C SER A 115 -44.50 35.66 -48.92
N SER A 116 -44.30 35.15 -47.70
CA SER A 116 -43.43 35.82 -46.71
C SER A 116 -43.37 35.06 -45.38
N LEU A 117 -42.16 34.99 -44.84
CA LEU A 117 -41.88 34.74 -43.43
C LEU A 117 -42.58 35.78 -42.56
N SER A 118 -43.34 35.34 -41.55
CA SER A 118 -43.25 35.86 -40.17
C SER A 118 -44.32 35.21 -39.28
N LEU A 119 -43.85 34.73 -38.12
CA LEU A 119 -44.44 34.89 -36.79
C LEU A 119 -45.97 34.97 -36.70
N PHE A 120 -46.58 34.12 -35.88
CA PHE A 120 -47.18 34.57 -34.61
C PHE A 120 -47.64 33.37 -33.77
N LEU A 121 -47.47 33.52 -32.46
CA LEU A 121 -47.91 32.61 -31.42
C LEU A 121 -49.43 32.37 -31.47
N SER A 122 -49.84 31.17 -31.00
CA SER A 122 -51.17 30.73 -30.50
C SER A 122 -52.02 31.86 -29.87
N PRO A 123 -53.38 31.79 -29.74
CA PRO A 123 -54.19 30.57 -29.51
C PRO A 123 -55.66 30.59 -30.00
N THR A 124 -56.23 29.44 -30.41
CA THR A 124 -57.71 29.24 -30.32
C THR A 124 -58.08 27.76 -30.24
N ILE A 125 -58.43 27.33 -29.03
CA ILE A 125 -59.26 26.16 -28.76
C ILE A 125 -60.70 26.55 -29.15
N HIS A 126 -61.30 25.86 -30.12
CA HIS A 126 -62.67 25.30 -30.06
C HIS A 126 -63.14 24.87 -31.47
N ARG A 127 -63.76 23.69 -31.54
CA ARG A 127 -64.08 22.85 -32.72
C ARG A 127 -62.85 22.04 -33.13
N ILE A 128 -62.76 20.75 -32.83
CA ILE A 128 -63.74 19.71 -33.14
C ILE A 128 -63.68 18.66 -32.02
N LEU A 129 -64.61 18.77 -31.06
CA LEU A 129 -65.16 17.62 -30.35
C LEU A 129 -66.50 17.33 -31.03
N SER A 130 -66.49 16.45 -32.01
CA SER A 130 -67.70 15.82 -32.57
C SER A 130 -67.30 14.49 -33.20
N SER A 131 -67.61 13.44 -32.45
CA SER A 131 -68.00 12.09 -32.84
C SER A 131 -67.50 11.48 -34.16
N ASP A 132 -67.00 10.25 -33.99
CA ASP A 132 -67.10 9.12 -34.91
C ASP A 132 -66.24 9.14 -36.18
N LEU A 133 -65.01 8.63 -36.06
CA LEU A 133 -64.54 7.55 -36.92
C LEU A 133 -63.43 6.71 -36.24
N ILE A 134 -63.73 5.42 -36.13
CA ILE A 134 -62.92 4.27 -35.66
C ILE A 134 -61.53 4.20 -36.37
N PRO A 135 -60.51 3.57 -35.73
CA PRO A 135 -59.12 3.93 -35.90
C PRO A 135 -58.54 3.37 -37.19
N GLN A 136 -58.08 4.26 -38.07
CA GLN A 136 -57.10 3.85 -39.06
C GLN A 136 -55.76 3.68 -38.35
N VAL A 137 -55.38 2.41 -38.22
CA VAL A 137 -54.03 1.91 -38.03
C VAL A 137 -53.05 2.83 -38.75
N LEU A 138 -52.45 3.75 -38.01
CA LEU A 138 -51.35 4.56 -38.48
C LEU A 138 -50.18 3.58 -38.60
N ALA A 139 -49.94 3.11 -39.82
CA ALA A 139 -48.80 2.27 -40.14
C ALA A 139 -47.56 2.87 -39.46
N PRO A 140 -46.76 2.06 -38.74
CA PRO A 140 -45.54 2.57 -38.12
C PRO A 140 -44.71 3.26 -39.19
N SER A 141 -44.34 4.52 -38.95
CA SER A 141 -43.55 5.28 -39.91
C SER A 141 -42.29 4.48 -40.30
N PRO A 142 -41.76 4.63 -41.52
CA PRO A 142 -40.52 3.97 -41.94
C PRO A 142 -39.40 4.10 -40.89
N VAL A 143 -39.29 5.30 -40.30
CA VAL A 143 -38.40 5.63 -39.17
C VAL A 143 -38.66 4.76 -37.93
N ARG A 144 -39.92 4.51 -37.57
CA ARG A 144 -40.27 3.65 -36.43
C ARG A 144 -39.87 2.20 -36.70
N ASN A 145 -40.11 1.69 -37.90
CA ASN A 145 -39.72 0.32 -38.24
C ASN A 145 -38.20 0.14 -38.27
N LEU A 146 -37.48 1.10 -38.84
CA LEU A 146 -36.01 1.11 -38.87
C LEU A 146 -35.41 1.14 -37.45
N MET A 147 -35.87 2.07 -36.60
CA MET A 147 -35.46 2.15 -35.19
C MET A 147 -35.77 0.86 -34.41
N THR A 148 -36.91 0.22 -34.69
CA THR A 148 -37.32 -0.98 -33.96
C THR A 148 -36.53 -2.20 -34.41
N GLN A 149 -36.27 -2.34 -35.71
CA GLN A 149 -35.52 -3.46 -36.29
C GLN A 149 -34.03 -3.37 -35.94
N GLU A 150 -33.43 -2.19 -36.10
CA GLU A 150 -32.01 -1.98 -35.84
C GLU A 150 -31.72 -1.84 -34.35
N GLY A 151 -32.64 -1.22 -33.60
CA GLY A 151 -32.66 -1.24 -32.15
C GLY A 151 -32.73 -2.67 -31.60
N ALA A 152 -33.52 -3.58 -32.16
CA ALA A 152 -33.58 -4.96 -31.68
C ALA A 152 -32.33 -5.79 -32.03
N ARG A 153 -31.76 -5.62 -33.24
CA ARG A 153 -30.60 -6.40 -33.70
C ARG A 153 -29.27 -5.91 -33.13
N ASN A 154 -29.04 -4.60 -33.09
CA ASN A 154 -27.73 -4.04 -32.80
C ASN A 154 -27.56 -3.56 -31.35
N SER A 155 -28.65 -3.22 -30.63
CA SER A 155 -28.54 -2.70 -29.27
C SER A 155 -27.99 -3.73 -28.27
N VAL A 156 -28.46 -4.99 -28.33
CA VAL A 156 -28.06 -6.02 -27.38
C VAL A 156 -26.57 -6.35 -27.53
N ASN A 157 -26.11 -6.57 -28.75
CA ASN A 157 -24.70 -6.87 -29.03
C ASN A 157 -23.79 -5.64 -28.72
N MET A 158 -24.24 -4.43 -29.06
CA MET A 158 -23.54 -3.19 -28.71
C MET A 158 -23.38 -3.01 -27.21
N LEU A 159 -24.48 -3.08 -26.47
CA LEU A 159 -24.48 -2.89 -25.02
C LEU A 159 -23.68 -3.99 -24.34
N GLN A 160 -23.81 -5.24 -24.78
CA GLN A 160 -23.04 -6.36 -24.25
C GLN A 160 -21.54 -6.20 -24.50
N THR A 161 -21.14 -5.81 -25.72
CA THR A 161 -19.72 -5.57 -26.06
C THR A 161 -19.15 -4.40 -25.25
N SER A 162 -19.92 -3.31 -25.13
CA SER A 162 -19.51 -2.12 -24.39
C SER A 162 -19.42 -2.40 -22.90
N ALA A 163 -20.40 -3.10 -22.33
CA ALA A 163 -20.39 -3.55 -20.94
C ALA A 163 -19.20 -4.47 -20.66
N ARG A 164 -18.91 -5.44 -21.53
CA ARG A 164 -17.74 -6.32 -21.40
C ARG A 164 -16.42 -5.54 -21.40
N ARG A 165 -16.30 -4.50 -22.24
CA ARG A 165 -15.12 -3.62 -22.24
C ARG A 165 -14.99 -2.84 -20.94
N VAL A 166 -16.08 -2.27 -20.42
CA VAL A 166 -16.09 -1.59 -19.13
C VAL A 166 -15.69 -2.52 -18.01
N THR A 167 -16.30 -3.71 -17.93
CA THR A 167 -15.96 -4.71 -16.92
C THR A 167 -14.49 -5.06 -16.99
N LYS A 168 -13.95 -5.37 -18.18
CA LYS A 168 -12.53 -5.68 -18.35
C LYS A 168 -11.63 -4.51 -17.91
N GLY A 169 -11.98 -3.29 -18.28
CA GLY A 169 -11.23 -2.10 -17.90
C GLY A 169 -11.24 -1.84 -16.40
N LEU A 170 -12.41 -1.98 -15.74
CA LEU A 170 -12.55 -1.81 -14.30
C LEU A 170 -11.84 -2.93 -13.52
N THR A 171 -11.88 -4.17 -13.99
CA THR A 171 -11.14 -5.29 -13.38
C THR A 171 -9.63 -5.04 -13.48
N SER A 172 -9.12 -4.68 -14.66
CA SER A 172 -7.70 -4.37 -14.83
C SER A 172 -7.26 -3.16 -14.00
N LEU A 173 -8.12 -2.15 -13.85
CA LEU A 173 -7.87 -1.01 -12.97
C LEU A 173 -7.77 -1.45 -11.51
N LEU A 174 -8.68 -2.30 -11.04
CA LEU A 174 -8.65 -2.83 -9.67
C LEU A 174 -7.40 -3.66 -9.41
N GLU A 175 -7.03 -4.55 -10.34
CA GLU A 175 -5.81 -5.37 -10.24
C GLU A 175 -4.54 -4.50 -10.18
N SER A 176 -4.43 -3.53 -11.08
CA SER A 176 -3.29 -2.60 -11.10
C SER A 176 -3.21 -1.77 -9.82
N THR A 177 -4.34 -1.23 -9.34
CA THR A 177 -4.37 -0.46 -8.09
C THR A 177 -4.05 -1.32 -6.88
N GLY A 178 -4.49 -2.58 -6.85
CA GLY A 178 -4.11 -3.52 -5.80
C GLY A 178 -2.60 -3.75 -5.74
N ALA A 179 -1.98 -4.00 -6.89
CA ALA A 179 -0.52 -4.16 -6.99
C ALA A 179 0.24 -2.89 -6.59
N ASP A 180 -0.24 -1.71 -6.96
CA ASP A 180 0.36 -0.43 -6.56
C ASP A 180 0.28 -0.22 -5.03
N ILE A 181 -0.82 -0.62 -4.39
CA ILE A 181 -0.97 -0.57 -2.92
C ILE A 181 -0.01 -1.57 -2.25
N GLU A 182 0.11 -2.79 -2.78
CA GLU A 182 1.01 -3.82 -2.24
C GLU A 182 2.47 -3.34 -2.30
N ALA A 183 2.92 -2.85 -3.45
CA ALA A 183 4.27 -2.30 -3.61
C ALA A 183 4.54 -1.11 -2.68
N LEU A 184 3.53 -0.27 -2.44
CA LEU A 184 3.60 0.83 -1.48
C LEU A 184 3.82 0.32 -0.05
N ILE A 185 3.04 -0.68 0.36
CA ILE A 185 3.14 -1.27 1.70
C ILE A 185 4.52 -1.91 1.87
N ASP A 186 4.99 -2.69 0.90
CA ASP A 186 6.31 -3.33 0.96
C ASP A 186 7.44 -2.31 1.11
N THR A 187 7.41 -1.25 0.29
CA THR A 187 8.40 -0.16 0.36
C THR A 187 8.38 0.52 1.73
N THR A 188 7.19 0.73 2.29
CA THR A 188 6.98 1.35 3.60
C THR A 188 7.56 0.46 4.71
N VAL A 189 7.25 -0.84 4.68
CA VAL A 189 7.74 -1.82 5.65
C VAL A 189 9.25 -1.94 5.59
N ASP A 190 9.84 -1.97 4.40
CA ASP A 190 11.29 -2.01 4.19
C ASP A 190 11.96 -0.76 4.77
N GLN A 191 11.39 0.42 4.51
CA GLN A 191 11.93 1.67 5.01
C GLN A 191 11.90 1.71 6.54
N VAL A 192 10.76 1.40 7.15
CA VAL A 192 10.61 1.33 8.61
C VAL A 192 11.58 0.30 9.19
N SER A 193 11.69 -0.89 8.59
CA SER A 193 12.59 -1.94 9.06
C SER A 193 14.05 -1.49 9.07
N ARG A 194 14.49 -0.77 8.02
CA ARG A 194 15.84 -0.19 7.95
C ARG A 194 16.06 0.86 9.03
N ASP A 195 15.12 1.79 9.20
CA ASP A 195 15.23 2.87 10.18
C ASP A 195 15.35 2.32 11.60
N TYR A 196 14.53 1.32 11.94
CA TYR A 196 14.59 0.62 13.23
C TYR A 196 15.89 -0.16 13.43
N ARG A 197 16.36 -0.85 12.40
CA ARG A 197 17.63 -1.58 12.46
C ARG A 197 18.80 -0.65 12.78
N ILE A 198 18.89 0.48 12.06
CA ILE A 198 19.94 1.47 12.22
C ILE A 198 19.84 2.14 13.60
N ALA A 199 18.64 2.48 14.05
CA ALA A 199 18.43 3.22 15.29
C ALA A 199 18.64 2.36 16.55
N ILE A 200 18.26 1.09 16.50
CA ILE A 200 18.13 0.25 17.70
C ILE A 200 19.06 -0.97 17.65
N ILE A 201 19.05 -1.71 16.54
CA ILE A 201 19.72 -3.02 16.47
C ILE A 201 21.23 -2.82 16.32
N ASP A 202 21.66 -2.04 15.34
CA ASP A 202 23.07 -1.87 15.00
C ASP A 202 23.89 -1.28 16.17
N PRO A 203 23.44 -0.24 16.91
CA PRO A 203 24.19 0.28 18.05
C PRO A 203 24.38 -0.75 19.16
N ARG A 204 23.37 -1.62 19.39
CA ARG A 204 23.45 -2.68 20.40
C ARG A 204 24.42 -3.77 19.99
N VAL A 205 24.37 -4.20 18.73
CA VAL A 205 25.31 -5.19 18.19
C VAL A 205 26.74 -4.68 18.32
N ARG A 206 27.00 -3.41 17.99
CA ARG A 206 28.33 -2.79 18.16
C ARG A 206 28.77 -2.75 19.62
N LYS A 207 27.89 -2.33 20.54
CA LYS A 207 28.20 -2.29 21.97
C LYS A 207 28.53 -3.67 22.55
N LEU A 208 27.75 -4.69 22.20
CA LEU A 208 28.00 -6.07 22.64
C LEU A 208 29.32 -6.61 22.09
N SER A 209 29.61 -6.34 20.81
CA SER A 209 30.88 -6.73 20.20
C SER A 209 32.07 -6.08 20.91
N GLN A 210 31.96 -4.79 21.27
CA GLN A 210 33.00 -4.08 22.00
C GLN A 210 33.22 -4.68 23.41
N GLN A 211 32.15 -4.95 24.14
CA GLN A 211 32.21 -5.59 25.45
C GLN A 211 32.84 -6.99 25.38
N GLN A 212 32.57 -7.74 24.31
CA GLN A 212 33.19 -9.05 24.08
C GLN A 212 34.71 -8.94 23.86
N ILE A 213 35.16 -7.94 23.09
CA ILE A 213 36.59 -7.68 22.87
C ILE A 213 37.27 -7.32 24.19
N GLU A 214 36.68 -6.42 24.98
CA GLU A 214 37.21 -6.03 26.30
C GLU A 214 37.30 -7.21 27.26
N LEU A 215 36.27 -8.07 27.29
CA LEU A 215 36.28 -9.27 28.11
C LEU A 215 37.38 -10.23 27.68
N LYS A 216 37.54 -10.48 26.38
CA LYS A 216 38.61 -11.32 25.85
C LYS A 216 39.99 -10.80 26.25
N ASN A 217 40.23 -9.50 26.12
CA ASN A 217 41.50 -8.89 26.52
C ASN A 217 41.78 -9.06 28.01
N LYS A 218 40.76 -8.90 28.87
CA LYS A 218 40.89 -9.16 30.32
C LYS A 218 41.23 -10.61 30.63
N ILE A 219 40.56 -11.56 29.96
CA ILE A 219 40.85 -12.99 30.11
C ILE A 219 42.28 -13.30 29.69
N THR A 220 42.72 -12.80 28.54
CA THR A 220 44.09 -12.97 28.06
C THR A 220 45.11 -12.43 29.06
N ASN A 221 44.88 -11.24 29.62
CA ASN A 221 45.77 -10.65 30.62
C ASN A 221 45.83 -11.51 31.90
N ILE A 222 44.69 -12.01 32.38
CA ILE A 222 44.65 -12.90 33.57
C ILE A 222 45.44 -14.18 33.30
N ILE A 223 45.28 -14.78 32.11
CA ILE A 223 46.03 -15.98 31.72
C ILE A 223 47.53 -15.68 31.72
N GLN A 224 47.95 -14.58 31.09
CA GLN A 224 49.37 -14.19 31.05
C GLN A 224 49.94 -13.94 32.46
N THR A 225 49.20 -13.26 33.33
CA THR A 225 49.63 -13.06 34.72
C THR A 225 49.80 -14.39 35.46
N ALA A 226 48.81 -15.29 35.37
CA ALA A 226 48.89 -16.61 35.99
C ALA A 226 50.05 -17.46 35.43
N GLU A 227 50.28 -17.42 34.11
CA GLU A 227 51.42 -18.09 33.48
C GLU A 227 52.76 -17.56 33.99
N THR A 228 52.90 -16.23 34.14
CA THR A 228 54.13 -15.63 34.69
C THR A 228 54.36 -16.00 36.16
N GLU A 229 53.31 -16.05 36.97
CA GLU A 229 53.39 -16.47 38.38
C GLU A 229 53.84 -17.93 38.50
N VAL A 230 53.25 -18.84 37.73
CA VAL A 230 53.63 -20.26 37.71
C VAL A 230 55.08 -20.45 37.25
N HIS A 231 55.52 -19.74 36.21
CA HIS A 231 56.91 -19.81 35.76
C HIS A 231 57.89 -19.19 36.76
N LEU A 232 57.51 -18.13 37.47
CA LEU A 232 58.32 -17.58 38.57
C LEU A 232 58.46 -18.57 39.73
N ASP A 233 57.39 -19.24 40.14
CA ASP A 233 57.42 -20.27 41.20
C ASP A 233 58.33 -21.45 40.83
N GLN A 234 58.33 -21.85 39.55
CA GLN A 234 59.25 -22.87 39.03
C GLN A 234 60.72 -22.41 39.07
N HIS A 235 60.99 -21.13 38.82
CA HIS A 235 62.35 -20.58 38.82
C HIS A 235 62.90 -20.24 40.22
N LEU A 236 62.03 -19.83 41.15
CA LEU A 236 62.41 -19.52 42.53
C LEU A 236 62.66 -20.77 43.38
N GLY A 237 62.48 -21.98 42.82
CA GLY A 237 62.79 -23.22 43.50
C GLY A 237 61.94 -23.45 44.76
N LEU A 238 60.75 -22.85 44.84
CA LEU A 238 59.83 -23.06 45.97
C LEU A 238 59.22 -24.48 45.98
N SER A 239 59.47 -25.27 44.94
CA SER A 239 59.33 -26.73 44.94
C SER A 239 60.40 -27.46 45.77
N ASN A 240 61.43 -26.79 46.29
CA ASN A 240 62.50 -27.38 47.11
C ASN A 240 62.10 -27.59 48.59
N HIS A 241 60.82 -27.74 48.90
CA HIS A 241 60.38 -28.20 50.23
C HIS A 241 60.85 -29.62 50.60
N GLN A 242 61.53 -30.33 49.69
CA GLN A 242 62.22 -31.59 49.99
C GLN A 242 63.63 -31.44 50.57
N GLU A 243 64.30 -30.29 50.43
CA GLU A 243 65.69 -30.14 50.93
C GLU A 243 65.78 -29.55 52.35
N LEU A 244 64.82 -28.73 52.79
CA LEU A 244 64.80 -28.20 54.17
C LEU A 244 64.47 -29.26 55.24
N SER A 245 63.90 -30.40 54.86
CA SER A 245 63.63 -31.51 55.79
C SER A 245 64.88 -32.35 56.11
N ALA A 246 65.97 -32.23 55.32
CA ALA A 246 67.20 -33.00 55.51
C ALA A 246 68.24 -32.30 56.41
N GLU A 247 68.20 -30.96 56.52
CA GLU A 247 69.13 -30.20 57.36
C GLU A 247 68.69 -30.16 58.84
N ILE A 248 67.38 -30.16 59.12
CA ILE A 248 66.84 -30.13 60.49
C ILE A 248 67.07 -31.47 61.22
N LEU A 249 67.11 -32.58 60.49
CA LEU A 249 67.34 -33.92 61.07
C LEU A 249 68.82 -34.20 61.42
N LYS A 250 69.76 -33.31 61.08
CA LYS A 250 71.17 -33.42 61.50
C LYS A 250 71.50 -32.68 62.79
N HIS A 251 70.65 -31.75 63.24
CA HIS A 251 70.92 -30.93 64.42
C HIS A 251 70.23 -31.40 65.72
N GLU A 252 69.33 -32.39 65.67
CA GLU A 252 68.71 -33.01 66.85
C GLU A 252 69.33 -34.37 67.24
N GLY A 253 70.63 -34.53 67.00
CA GLY A 253 71.44 -35.65 67.50
C GLY A 253 72.09 -35.36 68.86
N VAL A 254 71.26 -35.03 69.84
CA VAL A 254 71.42 -35.14 71.31
C VAL A 254 72.86 -35.29 71.86
N ALA A 255 73.35 -34.19 72.43
CA ALA A 255 74.26 -34.21 73.56
C ALA A 255 73.60 -34.96 74.73
N ASN A 256 74.16 -36.09 75.14
CA ASN A 256 73.77 -36.78 76.38
C ASN A 256 74.99 -36.95 77.27
N ILE A 257 75.14 -36.06 78.26
CA ILE A 257 76.09 -36.21 79.35
C ILE A 257 75.35 -35.94 80.67
N LYS A 258 75.26 -37.03 81.44
CA LYS A 258 75.22 -37.15 82.92
C LYS A 258 73.99 -36.63 83.66
N GLU A 259 73.30 -37.58 84.28
CA GLU A 259 72.88 -37.41 85.67
C GLU A 259 73.19 -38.69 86.47
N GLU A 260 73.75 -38.46 87.65
CA GLU A 260 74.24 -39.41 88.63
C GLU A 260 73.10 -40.22 89.25
N ASN A 261 73.35 -41.48 89.62
CA ASN A 261 72.79 -42.00 90.85
C ASN A 261 73.61 -43.18 91.40
N MET A 262 74.17 -42.97 92.59
CA MET A 262 74.76 -43.99 93.46
C MET A 262 74.26 -43.70 94.88
N GLN A 263 73.87 -44.76 95.60
CA GLN A 263 73.36 -44.86 97.00
C GLN A 263 71.82 -44.81 97.09
N ALA A 264 71.10 -45.82 97.62
CA ALA A 264 71.42 -46.90 98.56
C ALA A 264 70.72 -48.23 98.21
#